data_AF-A0A4R6SE11-F1
#
_entry.id   AF-A0A4R6SE11-F1
#
_cell.length_a   1.000
_cell.length_b   1.000
_cell.length_c   1.000
_cell.angle_alpha   90.00
_cell.angle_beta   90.00
_cell.angle_gamma   90.00
#
_symmetry.space_group_name_H-M   'P 1'
#
loop_
_entity.id
_entity.type
_entity.pdbx_description
1 polymer ?
#
loop_
_entity_poly.entity_id
_entity_poly.type
_entity_poly.pdbx_seq_one_letter_code
_entity_poly.pdbx_strand_id
1 'polypeptide(L)'
;MTYPQQALPREFRMAGGGFGRIAAPWIAALVFFTLIMLVLGSVVGGIAGGIIAAVVGDAILLGILYSKYNRLRQGTVVQFSEHGVQLSDHLGFHMSLLWQDIDAIGPVATQMGDPRSVGVRGGAQVSVGAVHSLGLIGWGHRIVPPNAPRWMRELLATAPRHPVDGRQQVAIPLGGIDPNWTQGPMGQWVLLYRPDLFGRQAS
;
A
#
# COMPACT_ATOMS: atom_id res chain seq x y z
N MET A 1 -13.66 38.28 -0.87
CA MET A 1 -12.52 37.74 -0.12
C MET A 1 -11.78 36.78 -1.04
N THR A 2 -10.73 37.27 -1.68
CA THR A 2 -9.87 36.48 -2.57
C THR A 2 -8.89 35.76 -1.67
N TYR A 3 -9.15 34.49 -1.32
CA TYR A 3 -8.13 33.68 -0.69
C TYR A 3 -6.97 33.58 -1.68
N PRO A 4 -5.72 33.88 -1.29
CA PRO A 4 -4.59 33.58 -2.16
C PRO A 4 -4.70 32.10 -2.51
N GLN A 5 -4.74 31.78 -3.81
CA GLN A 5 -4.67 30.42 -4.31
C GLN A 5 -3.34 29.84 -3.83
N GLN A 6 -3.33 29.29 -2.61
CA GLN A 6 -2.23 28.44 -2.18
C GLN A 6 -2.25 27.27 -3.16
N ALA A 7 -1.20 27.20 -3.99
CA ALA A 7 -1.05 26.13 -4.95
C ALA A 7 -1.21 24.80 -4.21
N LEU A 8 -2.22 24.02 -4.60
CA LEU A 8 -2.47 22.74 -3.97
C LEU A 8 -1.18 21.89 -4.06
N PRO A 9 -0.81 21.17 -3.00
CA PRO A 9 0.35 20.30 -3.04
C PRO A 9 0.19 19.31 -4.19
N ARG A 10 1.21 19.21 -5.04
CA ARG A 10 1.20 18.32 -6.21
C ARG A 10 1.68 16.92 -5.88
N GLU A 11 2.45 16.76 -4.81
CA GLU A 11 3.06 15.49 -4.43
C GLU A 11 2.54 15.02 -3.08
N PHE A 12 2.09 13.78 -3.04
CA PHE A 12 1.59 13.10 -1.85
C PHE A 12 2.36 11.82 -1.62
N ARG A 13 2.76 11.61 -0.36
CA ARG A 13 3.47 10.43 0.11
C ARG A 13 2.68 9.80 1.23
N MET A 14 2.88 8.50 1.46
CA MET A 14 2.17 7.78 2.52
C MET A 14 2.35 8.48 3.88
N ALA A 15 1.23 8.79 4.53
CA ALA A 15 1.21 9.42 5.83
C ALA A 15 1.93 8.54 6.88
N GLY A 16 2.70 9.18 7.76
CA GLY A 16 3.38 8.49 8.85
C GLY A 16 2.39 8.07 9.93
N GLY A 17 1.77 6.90 9.79
CA GLY A 17 0.81 6.41 10.80
C GLY A 17 0.36 4.97 10.64
N GLY A 18 0.76 4.28 9.57
CA GLY A 18 0.27 2.94 9.24
C GLY A 18 1.06 1.77 9.84
N PHE A 19 2.21 2.01 10.49
CA PHE A 19 3.09 0.91 10.92
C PHE A 19 2.39 -0.08 11.85
N GLY A 20 1.61 0.41 12.83
CA GLY A 20 0.86 -0.45 13.74
C GLY A 20 -0.13 -1.38 13.03
N ARG A 21 -0.81 -0.89 11.97
CA ARG A 21 -1.74 -1.72 11.18
C ARG A 21 -1.02 -2.80 10.37
N ILE A 22 0.19 -2.51 9.89
CA ILE A 22 1.02 -3.46 9.15
C ILE A 22 1.68 -4.47 10.09
N ALA A 23 2.05 -4.05 11.30
CA ALA A 23 2.66 -4.91 12.32
C ALA A 23 1.62 -5.80 13.04
N ALA A 24 0.36 -5.36 13.14
CA ALA A 24 -0.73 -6.07 13.81
C ALA A 24 -0.83 -7.59 13.48
N PRO A 25 -0.86 -8.02 12.20
CA PRO A 25 -0.93 -9.45 11.87
C PRO A 25 0.30 -10.26 12.34
N TRP A 26 1.42 -9.60 12.61
CA TRP A 26 2.66 -10.25 13.07
C TRP A 26 2.77 -10.35 14.58
N ILE A 27 1.90 -9.69 15.37
CA ILE A 27 1.99 -9.67 16.83
C ILE A 27 1.99 -11.09 17.42
N ALA A 28 1.09 -11.97 16.96
CA ALA A 28 1.02 -13.34 17.48
C ALA A 28 2.29 -14.13 17.18
N ALA A 29 2.86 -13.97 15.98
CA ALA A 29 4.12 -14.60 15.59
C ALA A 29 5.30 -14.06 16.40
N LEU A 30 5.34 -12.75 16.66
CA LEU A 30 6.35 -12.12 17.53
C LEU A 30 6.24 -12.67 18.94
N VAL A 31 5.05 -12.68 19.56
CA VAL A 31 4.86 -13.24 20.91
C VAL A 31 5.31 -14.70 20.99
N PHE A 32 4.95 -15.53 20.00
CA PHE A 32 5.40 -16.92 19.96
C PHE A 32 6.93 -17.03 19.84
N PHE A 33 7.54 -16.22 18.99
CA PHE A 33 8.98 -16.14 18.85
C PHE A 33 9.67 -15.67 20.14
N THR A 34 9.14 -14.65 20.82
CA THR A 34 9.59 -14.17 22.14
C THR A 34 9.60 -15.32 23.14
N LEU A 35 8.53 -16.13 23.20
CA LEU A 35 8.43 -17.28 24.11
C LEU A 35 9.50 -18.34 23.80
N ILE A 36 9.72 -18.67 22.53
CA ILE A 36 10.77 -19.61 22.12
C ILE A 36 12.16 -19.10 22.52
N MET A 37 12.46 -17.84 22.21
CA MET A 37 13.76 -17.24 22.54
C MET A 37 13.99 -17.15 24.05
N LEU A 38 12.93 -16.89 24.82
CA LEU A 38 12.99 -16.87 26.28
C LEU A 38 13.32 -18.25 26.85
N VAL A 39 12.68 -19.32 26.35
CA VAL A 39 12.96 -20.70 26.78
C VAL A 39 14.39 -21.10 26.39
N LEU A 40 14.80 -20.87 25.15
CA LEU A 40 16.13 -21.24 24.66
C LEU A 40 17.25 -20.48 25.40
N GLY A 41 17.10 -19.16 25.55
CA GLY A 41 18.08 -18.36 26.29
C GLY A 41 18.12 -18.71 27.78
N SER A 42 17.01 -19.17 28.35
CA SER A 42 16.96 -19.62 29.74
C SER A 42 17.77 -20.88 30.02
N VAL A 43 17.93 -21.76 29.03
CA VAL A 43 18.76 -22.97 29.16
C VAL A 43 20.25 -22.60 29.28
N VAL A 44 20.71 -21.57 28.56
CA VAL A 44 22.13 -21.20 28.51
C VAL A 44 22.50 -20.20 29.61
N GLY A 45 21.64 -19.22 29.89
CA GLY A 45 21.96 -18.08 30.77
C GLY A 45 20.94 -17.83 31.88
N GLY A 46 20.06 -18.79 32.17
CA GLY A 46 18.94 -18.60 33.09
C GLY A 46 17.95 -17.53 32.60
N ILE A 47 17.00 -17.15 33.46
CA ILE A 47 15.89 -16.24 33.10
C ILE A 47 16.42 -14.92 32.49
N ALA A 48 17.51 -14.36 33.03
CA ALA A 48 18.13 -13.15 32.51
C ALA A 48 18.63 -13.31 31.06
N GLY A 49 19.30 -14.43 30.75
CA GLY A 49 19.72 -14.75 29.38
C GLY A 49 18.56 -14.91 28.42
N GLY A 50 17.46 -15.56 28.86
CA GLY A 50 16.22 -15.68 28.09
C GLY A 50 15.60 -14.33 27.73
N ILE A 51 15.48 -13.43 28.71
CA ILE A 51 14.93 -12.09 28.49
C ILE A 51 15.78 -11.28 27.50
N ILE A 52 17.11 -11.27 27.66
CA ILE A 52 18.01 -10.55 26.75
C ILE A 52 17.88 -11.09 25.32
N ALA A 53 17.89 -12.42 25.15
CA ALA A 53 17.77 -13.05 23.84
C ALA A 53 16.45 -12.71 23.14
N ALA A 54 15.33 -12.74 23.89
CA ALA A 54 14.02 -12.40 23.36
C ALA A 54 13.91 -10.93 22.93
N VAL A 55 14.36 -9.99 23.79
CA VAL A 55 14.34 -8.56 23.50
C VAL A 55 15.19 -8.22 22.27
N VAL A 56 16.39 -8.80 22.16
CA VAL A 56 17.28 -8.56 21.01
C VAL A 56 16.67 -9.12 19.73
N GLY A 57 16.11 -10.33 19.79
CA GLY A 57 15.44 -10.95 18.63
C GLY A 57 14.26 -10.12 18.12
N ASP A 58 13.39 -9.68 19.03
CA ASP A 58 12.23 -8.84 18.69
C ASP A 58 12.65 -7.48 18.13
N ALA A 59 13.67 -6.85 18.72
CA ALA A 59 14.21 -5.59 18.23
C ALA A 59 14.74 -5.70 16.80
N ILE A 60 15.43 -6.81 16.47
CA ILE A 60 15.92 -7.07 15.10
C ILE A 60 14.76 -7.23 14.13
N LEU A 61 13.77 -8.06 14.47
CA LEU A 61 12.61 -8.32 13.60
C LEU A 61 11.79 -7.04 13.36
N LEU A 62 11.51 -6.29 14.42
CA LEU A 62 10.84 -4.99 14.33
C LEU A 62 11.65 -3.99 13.50
N GLY A 63 12.98 -3.96 13.67
CA GLY A 63 13.88 -3.13 12.88
C GLY A 63 13.82 -3.46 11.38
N ILE A 64 13.81 -4.74 11.01
CA ILE A 64 13.68 -5.18 9.62
C ILE A 64 12.31 -4.77 9.05
N LEU A 65 11.22 -5.01 9.81
CA LEU A 65 9.87 -4.65 9.38
C LEU A 65 9.73 -3.13 9.20
N TYR A 66 10.26 -2.35 10.14
CA TYR A 66 10.27 -0.89 10.09
C TYR A 66 11.08 -0.38 8.89
N SER A 67 12.25 -0.96 8.62
CA SER A 67 13.06 -0.62 7.45
C SER A 67 12.31 -0.88 6.15
N LYS A 68 11.65 -2.03 6.01
CA LYS A 68 10.81 -2.36 4.84
C LYS A 68 9.64 -1.37 4.70
N TYR A 69 8.95 -1.08 5.80
CA TYR A 69 7.86 -0.09 5.81
C TYR A 69 8.35 1.29 5.38
N ASN A 70 9.50 1.73 5.89
CA ASN A 70 10.02 3.05 5.56
C ASN A 70 10.44 3.15 4.09
N ARG A 71 11.01 2.08 3.51
CA ARG A 71 11.30 2.02 2.06
C ARG A 71 10.03 2.11 1.21
N LEU A 72 8.98 1.38 1.59
CA LEU A 72 7.67 1.45 0.92
C LEU A 72 7.08 2.86 0.99
N ARG A 73 7.12 3.47 2.18
CA ARG A 73 6.59 4.80 2.46
C ARG A 73 7.31 5.89 1.67
N GLN A 74 8.64 5.85 1.65
CA GLN A 74 9.46 6.83 0.92
C GLN A 74 9.39 6.60 -0.59
N GLY A 75 9.19 5.36 -1.00
CA GLY A 75 9.16 4.94 -2.39
C GLY A 75 7.89 5.25 -3.15
N THR A 76 6.75 5.30 -2.45
CA THR A 76 5.44 5.45 -3.08
C THR A 76 5.02 6.91 -3.07
N VAL A 77 4.88 7.46 -4.27
CA VAL A 77 4.58 8.86 -4.51
C VAL A 77 3.38 8.94 -5.45
N VAL A 78 2.39 9.73 -5.08
CA VAL A 78 1.32 10.13 -5.99
C VAL A 78 1.47 11.60 -6.34
N GLN A 79 1.47 11.87 -7.63
CA GLN A 79 1.56 13.20 -8.19
C GLN A 79 0.23 13.58 -8.84
N PHE A 80 -0.28 14.73 -8.45
CA PHE A 80 -1.46 15.37 -9.04
C PHE A 80 -0.98 16.52 -9.92
N SER A 81 -1.56 16.59 -11.11
CA SER A 81 -1.27 17.61 -12.11
C SER A 81 -2.57 18.04 -12.79
N GLU A 82 -2.49 19.06 -13.62
CA GLU A 82 -3.65 19.53 -14.41
C GLU A 82 -4.11 18.50 -15.45
N HIS A 83 -3.27 17.53 -15.79
CA HIS A 83 -3.57 16.48 -16.77
C HIS A 83 -4.21 15.25 -16.12
N GLY A 84 -3.84 14.95 -14.87
CA GLY A 84 -4.29 13.75 -14.19
C GLY A 84 -3.49 13.40 -12.94
N VAL A 85 -3.62 12.14 -12.55
CA VAL A 85 -3.01 11.54 -11.37
C VAL A 85 -2.02 10.46 -11.80
N GLN A 86 -0.82 10.50 -11.22
CA GLN A 86 0.23 9.52 -11.45
C GLN A 86 0.66 8.91 -10.14
N LEU A 87 0.79 7.59 -10.08
CA LEU A 87 1.37 6.86 -8.96
C LEU A 87 2.67 6.22 -9.43
N SER A 88 3.73 6.42 -8.66
CA SER A 88 5.01 5.75 -8.83
C SER A 88 5.43 5.09 -7.53
N ASP A 89 6.00 3.89 -7.60
CA ASP A 89 6.61 3.23 -6.44
C ASP A 89 8.12 3.02 -6.59
N HIS A 90 8.79 2.62 -5.51
CA HIS A 90 10.22 2.30 -5.51
C HIS A 90 10.60 1.02 -6.28
N LEU A 91 9.63 0.18 -6.65
CA LEU A 91 9.87 -1.05 -7.39
C LEU A 91 9.81 -0.81 -8.91
N GLY A 92 9.44 0.40 -9.35
CA GLY A 92 9.31 0.77 -10.75
C GLY A 92 7.90 0.54 -11.31
N PHE A 93 6.90 0.34 -10.46
CA PHE A 93 5.51 0.45 -10.90
C PHE A 93 5.17 1.91 -11.14
N HIS A 94 4.59 2.16 -12.32
CA HIS A 94 4.01 3.44 -12.66
C HIS A 94 2.58 3.26 -13.14
N MET A 95 1.67 4.08 -12.64
CA MET A 95 0.28 4.13 -13.06
C MET A 95 -0.09 5.57 -13.37
N SER A 96 -0.77 5.82 -14.47
CA SER A 96 -1.26 7.15 -14.81
C SER A 96 -2.72 7.08 -15.25
N LEU A 97 -3.51 8.03 -14.72
CA LEU A 97 -4.91 8.26 -15.04
C LEU A 97 -5.08 9.72 -15.40
N LEU A 98 -5.57 10.01 -16.61
CA LEU A 98 -5.96 11.38 -16.96
C LEU A 98 -7.29 11.70 -16.31
N TRP A 99 -7.54 12.98 -16.03
CA TRP A 99 -8.78 13.39 -15.34
C TRP A 99 -10.04 12.95 -16.08
N GLN A 100 -10.05 13.08 -17.41
CA GLN A 100 -11.18 12.70 -18.25
C GLN A 100 -11.45 11.18 -18.29
N ASP A 101 -10.46 10.36 -17.92
CA ASP A 101 -10.54 8.89 -18.03
C ASP A 101 -10.79 8.21 -16.68
N ILE A 102 -11.03 8.99 -15.61
CA ILE A 102 -11.41 8.45 -14.31
C ILE A 102 -12.93 8.17 -14.31
N ASP A 103 -13.34 6.94 -14.11
CA ASP A 103 -14.77 6.60 -14.17
C ASP A 103 -15.44 6.73 -12.79
N ALA A 104 -14.72 6.40 -11.73
CA ALA A 104 -15.30 6.30 -10.39
C ALA A 104 -14.28 6.56 -9.27
N ILE A 105 -14.82 6.93 -8.11
CA ILE A 105 -14.17 6.75 -6.80
C ILE A 105 -14.77 5.49 -6.17
N GLY A 106 -13.93 4.53 -5.81
CA GLY A 106 -14.42 3.25 -5.31
C GLY A 106 -13.38 2.43 -4.55
N PRO A 107 -13.76 1.25 -4.04
CA PRO A 107 -12.85 0.35 -3.34
C PRO A 107 -11.82 -0.22 -4.32
N VAL A 108 -10.55 -0.05 -3.97
CA VAL A 108 -9.38 -0.58 -4.67
C VAL A 108 -8.72 -1.60 -3.76
N ALA A 109 -8.72 -2.85 -4.20
CA ALA A 109 -7.97 -3.92 -3.55
C ALA A 109 -6.52 -3.87 -4.00
N THR A 110 -5.62 -3.57 -3.08
CA THR A 110 -4.18 -3.77 -3.27
C THR A 110 -3.78 -5.11 -2.71
N GLN A 111 -3.38 -6.03 -3.59
CA GLN A 111 -2.74 -7.28 -3.16
C GLN A 111 -1.24 -7.03 -3.04
N MET A 112 -0.65 -7.44 -1.92
CA MET A 112 0.80 -7.50 -1.82
C MET A 112 1.32 -8.55 -2.80
N GLY A 113 2.49 -8.28 -3.37
CA GLY A 113 3.15 -9.05 -4.44
C GLY A 113 3.53 -10.50 -4.12
N ASP A 114 3.00 -11.10 -3.05
CA ASP A 114 2.86 -12.56 -2.93
C ASP A 114 1.66 -12.96 -2.04
N PRO A 115 0.54 -13.49 -2.57
CA PRO A 115 -0.55 -14.05 -1.75
C PRO A 115 -0.22 -15.45 -1.23
N ARG A 116 0.96 -16.01 -1.52
CA ARG A 116 1.37 -17.29 -0.96
C ARG A 116 1.37 -17.17 0.56
N SER A 117 0.70 -18.13 1.21
CA SER A 117 0.76 -18.27 2.65
C SER A 117 2.22 -18.27 3.09
N VAL A 118 2.61 -17.25 3.85
CA VAL A 118 3.94 -17.20 4.42
C VAL A 118 3.90 -18.15 5.62
N GLY A 119 4.49 -19.33 5.44
CA GLY A 119 4.51 -20.40 6.43
C GLY A 119 5.09 -21.70 5.88
N VAL A 120 5.55 -22.57 6.79
CA VAL A 120 6.05 -23.91 6.43
C VAL A 120 4.86 -24.86 6.26
N ARG A 121 4.94 -25.82 5.34
CA ARG A 121 3.90 -26.85 5.16
C ARG A 121 3.80 -27.66 6.46
N GLY A 122 2.73 -27.49 7.23
CA GLY A 122 2.54 -28.07 8.57
C GLY A 122 2.67 -27.10 9.76
N GLY A 123 2.94 -25.81 9.52
CA GLY A 123 3.00 -24.75 10.54
C GLY A 123 1.96 -23.64 10.35
N ALA A 124 2.04 -22.60 11.20
CA ALA A 124 1.18 -21.42 11.11
C ALA A 124 1.36 -20.72 9.75
N GLN A 125 0.28 -20.64 8.98
CA GLN A 125 0.23 -19.93 7.71
C GLN A 125 -0.42 -18.56 7.94
N VAL A 126 0.34 -17.49 7.68
CA VAL A 126 -0.22 -16.14 7.72
C VAL A 126 -0.53 -15.72 6.29
N SER A 127 -1.83 -15.55 5.99
CA SER A 127 -2.28 -14.93 4.75
C SER A 127 -2.45 -13.44 4.99
N VAL A 128 -1.68 -12.62 4.28
CA VAL A 128 -1.88 -11.17 4.27
C VAL A 128 -2.98 -10.90 3.24
N GLY A 129 -4.20 -10.69 3.72
CA GLY A 129 -5.34 -10.37 2.87
C GLY A 129 -5.12 -9.10 2.04
N ALA A 130 -5.88 -8.96 0.94
CA ALA A 130 -5.85 -7.74 0.14
C ALA A 130 -6.23 -6.52 0.98
N VAL A 131 -5.43 -5.46 0.88
CA VAL A 131 -5.73 -4.19 1.56
C VAL A 131 -6.74 -3.44 0.70
N HIS A 132 -7.94 -3.27 1.23
CA HIS A 132 -9.00 -2.53 0.57
C HIS A 132 -8.93 -1.07 1.01
N SER A 133 -8.87 -0.16 0.05
CA SER A 133 -8.86 1.28 0.30
C SER A 133 -9.61 2.02 -0.79
N LEU A 134 -10.20 3.17 -0.48
CA LEU A 134 -10.83 3.99 -1.51
C LEU A 134 -9.77 4.59 -2.43
N GLY A 135 -10.04 4.60 -3.73
CA GLY A 135 -9.12 5.14 -4.73
C GLY A 135 -9.84 5.60 -6.00
N LEU A 136 -9.05 5.97 -6.99
CA LEU A 136 -9.52 6.36 -8.33
C LEU A 136 -9.49 5.15 -9.24
N ILE A 137 -10.57 4.93 -9.99
CA ILE A 137 -10.71 3.82 -10.95
C ILE A 137 -11.00 4.42 -12.31
N GLY A 138 -10.30 3.97 -13.35
CA GLY A 138 -10.52 4.46 -14.71
C GLY A 138 -9.66 3.76 -15.75
N TRP A 139 -9.58 4.33 -16.94
CA TRP A 139 -8.78 3.80 -18.05
C TRP A 139 -7.47 4.56 -18.16
N GLY A 140 -6.35 3.84 -18.13
CA GLY A 140 -5.04 4.49 -18.03
C GLY A 140 -3.90 3.64 -18.52
N HIS A 141 -2.70 4.12 -18.20
CA HIS A 141 -1.47 3.40 -18.48
C HIS A 141 -0.91 2.80 -17.20
N ARG A 142 -0.38 1.59 -17.33
CA ARG A 142 0.32 0.89 -16.27
C ARG A 142 1.63 0.36 -16.83
N ILE A 143 2.73 0.74 -16.18
CA ILE A 143 4.05 0.17 -16.41
C ILE A 143 4.32 -0.78 -15.25
N VAL A 144 4.49 -2.05 -15.58
CA VAL A 144 4.85 -3.11 -14.63
C VAL A 144 6.33 -3.40 -14.81
N PRO A 145 7.15 -3.31 -13.74
CA PRO A 145 8.58 -3.48 -13.88
C PRO A 145 8.92 -4.94 -14.21
N PRO A 146 10.03 -5.21 -14.94
CA PRO A 146 10.35 -6.55 -15.43
C PRO A 146 10.67 -7.56 -14.32
N ASN A 147 11.11 -7.08 -13.15
CA ASN A 147 11.37 -7.87 -11.95
C ASN A 147 10.09 -8.21 -11.15
N ALA A 148 8.92 -7.73 -11.57
CA ALA A 148 7.66 -8.10 -10.94
C ALA A 148 7.44 -9.64 -11.01
N PRO A 149 7.00 -10.27 -9.91
CA PRO A 149 6.58 -11.66 -9.88
C PRO A 149 5.71 -12.02 -11.09
N ARG A 150 6.01 -13.17 -11.71
CA ARG A 150 5.33 -13.62 -12.95
C ARG A 150 3.81 -13.67 -12.77
N TRP A 151 3.36 -14.23 -11.65
CA TRP A 151 1.93 -14.34 -11.35
C TRP A 151 1.25 -12.96 -11.28
N MET A 152 1.94 -11.93 -10.79
CA MET A 152 1.38 -10.56 -10.69
C MET A 152 1.31 -9.93 -12.07
N ARG A 153 2.33 -10.14 -12.92
CA ARG A 153 2.29 -9.72 -14.33
C ARG A 153 1.13 -10.37 -15.08
N GLU A 154 0.90 -11.66 -14.86
CA GLU A 154 -0.21 -12.40 -15.45
C GLU A 154 -1.56 -11.86 -14.94
N LEU A 155 -1.73 -11.67 -13.64
CA LEU A 155 -2.94 -11.08 -13.06
C LEU A 155 -3.23 -9.66 -13.58
N LEU A 156 -2.20 -8.81 -13.70
CA LEU A 156 -2.38 -7.46 -14.22
C LEU A 156 -2.66 -7.45 -15.73
N ALA A 157 -2.23 -8.49 -16.47
CA ALA A 157 -2.52 -8.64 -17.89
C ALA A 157 -3.97 -9.06 -18.15
N THR A 158 -4.67 -9.67 -17.18
CA THR A 158 -6.11 -9.99 -17.28
C THR A 158 -7.03 -8.82 -16.96
N ALA A 159 -6.48 -7.64 -16.62
CA ALA A 159 -7.30 -6.46 -16.39
C ALA A 159 -8.13 -6.12 -17.64
N PRO A 160 -9.40 -5.66 -17.47
CA PRO A 160 -10.22 -5.21 -18.59
C PRO A 160 -9.47 -4.19 -19.45
N ARG A 161 -9.74 -4.22 -20.76
CA ARG A 161 -9.23 -3.24 -21.71
C ARG A 161 -10.38 -2.42 -22.27
N HIS A 162 -10.14 -1.14 -22.43
CA HIS A 162 -11.08 -0.22 -23.04
C HIS A 162 -11.31 -0.63 -24.51
N PRO A 163 -12.56 -0.72 -24.99
CA PRO A 163 -12.86 -1.34 -26.28
C PRO A 163 -12.39 -0.51 -27.49
N VAL A 164 -12.19 0.80 -27.32
CA VAL A 164 -11.85 1.71 -28.43
C VAL A 164 -10.34 1.85 -28.60
N ASP A 165 -9.60 2.03 -27.50
CA ASP A 165 -8.17 2.40 -27.54
C ASP A 165 -7.26 1.36 -26.86
N GLY A 166 -7.84 0.30 -26.29
CA GLY A 166 -7.11 -0.81 -25.67
C GLY A 166 -6.42 -0.47 -24.34
N ARG A 167 -6.64 0.72 -23.77
CA ARG A 167 -6.07 1.09 -22.46
C ARG A 167 -6.56 0.15 -21.37
N GLN A 168 -5.72 -0.13 -20.38
CA GLN A 168 -6.10 -1.02 -19.29
C GLN A 168 -6.91 -0.27 -18.23
N GLN A 169 -7.80 -0.99 -17.56
CA GLN A 169 -8.40 -0.47 -16.34
C GLN A 169 -7.32 -0.39 -15.25
N VAL A 170 -7.13 0.81 -14.71
CA VAL A 170 -6.14 1.12 -13.69
C VAL A 170 -6.85 1.68 -12.47
N ALA A 171 -6.35 1.30 -11.29
CA ALA A 171 -6.84 1.78 -10.02
C ALA A 171 -5.69 2.35 -9.19
N ILE A 172 -5.82 3.59 -8.72
CA ILE A 172 -4.84 4.29 -7.88
C ILE A 172 -5.38 4.34 -6.43
N PRO A 173 -4.83 3.55 -5.49
CA PRO A 173 -5.34 3.40 -4.12
C PRO A 173 -4.95 4.59 -3.23
N LEU A 174 -5.62 5.73 -3.38
CA LEU A 174 -5.34 6.95 -2.61
C LEU A 174 -5.50 6.76 -1.09
N GLY A 175 -6.43 5.91 -0.66
CA GLY A 175 -6.64 5.56 0.75
C GLY A 175 -5.47 4.81 1.38
N GLY A 176 -4.60 4.19 0.58
CA GLY A 176 -3.33 3.64 1.05
C GLY A 176 -2.30 4.73 1.40
N ILE A 177 -2.48 5.95 0.90
CA ILE A 177 -1.59 7.10 1.12
C ILE A 177 -2.10 7.95 2.27
N ASP A 178 -3.39 8.30 2.21
CA ASP A 178 -4.12 9.00 3.27
C ASP A 178 -5.52 8.40 3.39
N PRO A 179 -5.86 7.74 4.51
CA PRO A 179 -7.20 7.18 4.72
C PRO A 179 -8.35 8.20 4.60
N ASN A 180 -8.06 9.49 4.85
CA ASN A 180 -9.05 10.57 4.78
C ASN A 180 -8.85 11.46 3.53
N TRP A 181 -8.20 10.95 2.49
CA TRP A 181 -7.80 11.73 1.31
C TRP A 181 -8.96 12.49 0.67
N THR A 182 -10.19 11.95 0.71
CA THR A 182 -11.40 12.56 0.15
C THR A 182 -11.77 13.89 0.79
N GLN A 183 -11.38 14.11 2.05
CA GLN A 183 -11.59 15.35 2.81
C GLN A 183 -10.33 16.25 2.81
N GLY A 184 -9.20 15.74 2.32
CA GLY A 184 -7.91 16.40 2.31
C GLY A 184 -7.57 17.08 0.97
N PRO A 185 -6.31 17.52 0.80
CA PRO A 185 -5.88 18.21 -0.42
C PRO A 185 -5.96 17.33 -1.68
N MET A 186 -5.80 16.01 -1.57
CA MET A 186 -6.04 15.09 -2.69
C MET A 186 -7.51 15.13 -3.14
N GLY A 187 -8.45 15.13 -2.20
CA GLY A 187 -9.87 15.27 -2.50
C GLY A 187 -10.20 16.60 -3.17
N GLN A 188 -9.52 17.68 -2.76
CA GLN A 188 -9.66 19.00 -3.40
C GLN A 188 -9.19 18.99 -4.86
N TRP A 189 -8.10 18.31 -5.19
CA TRP A 189 -7.70 18.09 -6.59
C TRP A 189 -8.78 17.36 -7.38
N VAL A 190 -9.32 16.26 -6.83
CA VAL A 190 -10.38 15.50 -7.52
C VAL A 190 -11.65 16.34 -7.67
N LEU A 191 -12.04 17.13 -6.67
CA LEU A 191 -13.18 18.05 -6.77
C LEU A 191 -12.97 19.14 -7.83
N LEU A 192 -11.74 19.62 -8.00
CA LEU A 192 -11.42 20.67 -8.97
C LEU A 192 -11.56 20.18 -10.41
N TYR A 193 -11.09 18.96 -10.71
CA TYR A 193 -11.08 18.44 -12.09
C TYR A 193 -12.23 17.49 -12.41
N ARG A 194 -12.78 16.81 -11.40
CA ARG A 194 -13.83 15.77 -11.50
C ARG A 194 -14.83 15.84 -10.34
N PRO A 195 -15.54 16.97 -10.18
CA PRO A 195 -16.53 17.14 -9.12
C PRO A 195 -17.68 16.12 -9.22
N ASP A 196 -17.97 15.61 -10.42
CA ASP A 196 -19.00 14.62 -10.70
C ASP A 196 -18.77 13.28 -9.98
N LEU A 197 -17.52 12.96 -9.61
CA LEU A 197 -17.18 11.69 -9.00
C LEU A 197 -17.63 11.57 -7.53
N PHE A 198 -17.75 12.68 -6.80
CA PHE A 198 -18.11 12.64 -5.37
C PHE A 198 -19.59 12.32 -5.12
N GLY A 199 -20.44 12.40 -6.13
CA GLY A 199 -21.85 11.98 -6.06
C GLY A 199 -22.10 10.54 -6.51
N ARG A 200 -21.10 9.86 -7.10
CA ARG A 200 -21.20 8.49 -7.64
C ARG A 200 -20.25 7.54 -6.90
N GLN A 201 -20.37 7.45 -5.59
CA GLN A 201 -19.66 6.42 -4.86
C GLN A 201 -20.21 5.06 -5.31
N ALA A 202 -19.39 4.27 -6.00
CA ALA A 202 -19.77 2.94 -6.44
C ALA A 202 -20.03 2.08 -5.19
N SER A 203 -21.30 1.73 -4.97
CA SER A 203 -21.77 0.84 -3.91
C SER A 203 -21.33 -0.60 -4.15
#